data_AF-A0A8C1LQJ3-F1
#
_entry.id   AF-A0A8C1LQJ3-F1
#
_cell.length_a   1.000
_cell.length_b   1.000
_cell.length_c   1.000
_cell.angle_alpha   90.00
_cell.angle_beta   90.00
_cell.angle_gamma   90.00
#
_symmetry.space_group_name_H-M   'P 1'
#
loop_
_entity.id
_entity.type
_entity.pdbx_description
1 polymer ?
#
loop_
_entity_poly.entity_id
_entity_poly.type
_entity_poly.pdbx_seq_one_letter_code
_entity_poly.pdbx_strand_id
1 'polypeptide(L)'
;MARSDSSSYFRRSSLFWMLVVTVSLSFFTWTVFWPRDVPYSSLGPLGALAKHFVDYHYPAMYYGWFLAWVIHLSEALFALKLCSDKRIDSTSTRLLWFTQTFLFGFASLGLLIKYKPDGRPKRQ
;
A
#
# COMPACT_ATOMS: atom_id res chain seq x y z
N MET A 1 -7.04 11.12 -33.93
CA MET A 1 -7.47 10.51 -32.65
C MET A 1 -6.22 10.03 -31.92
N ALA A 2 -5.83 10.69 -30.82
CA ALA A 2 -4.68 10.29 -30.02
C ALA A 2 -4.96 8.90 -29.41
N ARG A 3 -4.05 7.95 -29.63
CA ARG A 3 -4.09 6.63 -29.01
C ARG A 3 -4.10 6.83 -27.50
N SER A 4 -5.14 6.38 -26.78
CA SER A 4 -5.01 6.14 -25.35
C SER A 4 -3.88 5.14 -25.20
N ASP A 5 -2.76 5.58 -24.62
CA ASP A 5 -1.58 4.76 -24.47
C ASP A 5 -1.81 3.79 -23.29
N SER A 6 -2.69 2.81 -23.51
CA SER A 6 -3.06 1.80 -22.53
C SER A 6 -1.83 1.05 -21.98
N SER A 7 -0.73 1.07 -22.75
CA SER A 7 0.56 0.48 -22.40
C SER A 7 1.29 1.19 -21.25
N SER A 8 0.93 2.44 -20.96
CA SER A 8 1.60 3.30 -19.98
C SER A 8 0.67 3.85 -18.89
N TYR A 9 -0.56 3.33 -18.77
CA TYR A 9 -1.54 3.80 -17.79
C TYR A 9 -1.02 3.71 -16.34
N PHE A 10 -0.97 4.87 -15.67
CA PHE A 10 -0.71 5.00 -14.25
C PHE A 10 -1.71 5.96 -13.62
N ARG A 11 -2.18 5.64 -12.42
CA ARG A 11 -3.02 6.53 -11.64
C ARG A 11 -2.52 6.60 -10.21
N ARG A 12 -2.27 7.83 -9.76
CA ARG A 12 -1.83 8.06 -8.39
C ARG A 12 -2.92 7.69 -7.40
N SER A 13 -2.54 7.09 -6.27
CA SER A 13 -3.41 6.97 -5.10
C SER A 13 -3.86 8.37 -4.62
N SER A 14 -5.05 8.44 -4.02
CA SER A 14 -5.54 9.72 -3.50
C SER A 14 -4.65 10.20 -2.35
N LEU A 15 -4.46 11.51 -2.21
CA LEU A 15 -3.67 12.09 -1.13
C LEU A 15 -4.20 11.68 0.26
N PHE A 16 -5.53 11.58 0.40
CA PHE A 16 -6.16 11.08 1.62
C PHE A 16 -5.61 9.71 2.02
N TRP A 17 -5.70 8.71 1.12
CA TRP A 17 -5.19 7.37 1.40
C TRP A 17 -3.67 7.32 1.58
N MET A 18 -2.91 8.12 0.81
CA MET A 18 -1.46 8.20 1.00
C MET A 18 -1.11 8.66 2.42
N LEU A 19 -1.75 9.73 2.90
CA LEU A 19 -1.53 10.25 4.25
C LEU A 19 -1.97 9.24 5.32
N VAL A 20 -3.15 8.65 5.17
CA VAL A 20 -3.68 7.68 6.14
C VAL A 20 -2.74 6.47 6.29
N VAL A 21 -2.27 5.89 5.19
CA VAL A 21 -1.38 4.72 5.24
C VAL A 21 -0.01 5.10 5.79
N THR A 22 0.56 6.22 5.34
CA THR A 22 1.86 6.70 5.85
C THR A 22 1.79 6.96 7.36
N VAL A 23 0.81 7.74 7.84
CA VAL A 23 0.67 8.03 9.27
C VAL A 23 0.43 6.75 10.06
N SER A 24 -0.42 5.85 9.58
CA SER A 24 -0.70 4.58 10.26
C SER A 24 0.54 3.69 10.38
N LEU A 25 1.30 3.48 9.29
CA LEU A 25 2.51 2.65 9.31
C LEU A 25 3.64 3.30 10.11
N SER A 26 3.79 4.63 10.03
CA SER A 26 4.77 5.36 10.85
C SER A 26 4.43 5.27 12.33
N PHE A 27 3.16 5.47 12.70
CA PHE A 27 2.71 5.32 14.08
C PHE A 27 2.90 3.88 14.56
N PHE A 28 2.52 2.88 13.76
CA PHE A 28 2.72 1.47 14.11
C PHE A 28 4.21 1.15 14.31
N THR A 29 5.08 1.60 13.41
CA THR A 29 6.54 1.46 13.54
C THR A 29 7.05 2.12 14.83
N TRP A 30 6.56 3.33 15.14
CA TRP A 30 6.94 4.03 16.37
C TRP A 30 6.51 3.25 17.62
N THR A 31 5.28 2.74 17.65
CA THR A 31 4.76 1.93 18.77
C THR A 31 5.48 0.60 18.94
N VAL A 32 6.00 0.00 17.86
CA VAL A 32 6.72 -1.28 17.94
C VAL A 32 8.17 -1.07 18.35
N PHE A 33 8.90 -0.13 17.74
CA PHE A 33 10.35 -0.02 17.93
C PHE A 33 10.77 1.00 18.99
N TRP A 34 9.98 2.06 19.21
CA TRP A 34 10.21 3.03 20.29
C TRP A 34 8.94 3.26 21.12
N PRO A 35 8.35 2.20 21.71
CA PRO A 35 7.11 2.30 22.45
C PRO A 35 7.14 3.31 23.59
N ARG A 36 8.31 3.57 24.20
CA ARG A 36 8.46 4.51 25.32
C ARG A 36 8.37 5.97 24.93
N ASP A 37 8.70 6.28 23.67
CA ASP A 37 8.76 7.66 23.17
C ASP A 37 7.41 8.12 22.62
N VAL A 38 6.46 7.20 22.41
CA VAL A 38 5.12 7.51 21.94
C VAL A 38 4.33 8.25 23.03
N PRO A 39 3.77 9.44 22.73
CA PRO A 39 3.03 10.23 23.71
C PRO A 39 1.58 9.74 23.85
N TYR A 40 1.37 8.52 24.35
CA TYR A 40 0.04 7.87 24.42
C TYR A 40 -1.03 8.73 25.11
N SER A 41 -0.67 9.47 26.17
CA SER A 41 -1.60 10.33 26.91
C SER A 41 -2.15 11.48 26.05
N SER A 42 -1.41 11.93 25.04
CA SER A 42 -1.82 13.03 24.15
C SER A 42 -2.67 12.56 22.96
N LEU A 43 -2.72 11.24 22.70
CA LEU A 43 -3.42 10.65 21.55
C LEU A 43 -4.86 10.22 21.88
N GLY A 44 -5.34 10.51 23.09
CA GLY A 44 -6.71 10.20 23.52
C GLY A 44 -7.03 8.70 23.44
N PRO A 45 -8.22 8.31 22.94
CA PRO A 45 -8.64 6.90 22.87
C PRO A 45 -7.69 6.02 22.05
N LEU A 46 -7.12 6.54 20.95
CA LEU A 46 -6.16 5.81 20.13
C LEU A 46 -4.88 5.50 20.91
N GLY A 47 -4.41 6.46 21.71
CA GLY A 47 -3.25 6.29 22.58
C GLY A 47 -3.48 5.24 23.67
N ALA A 48 -4.65 5.26 24.32
CA ALA A 48 -5.03 4.26 25.31
C ALA A 48 -5.07 2.85 24.71
N LEU A 49 -5.63 2.71 23.51
CA LEU A 49 -5.68 1.44 22.79
C LEU A 49 -4.28 0.94 22.41
N ALA A 50 -3.47 1.80 21.77
CA ALA A 50 -2.11 1.45 21.39
C ALA A 50 -1.26 1.05 22.60
N LYS A 51 -1.38 1.79 23.71
CA LYS A 51 -0.72 1.45 24.97
C LYS A 51 -1.16 0.11 25.52
N HIS A 52 -2.46 -0.20 25.49
CA HIS A 52 -2.96 -1.51 25.92
C HIS A 52 -2.35 -2.64 25.08
N PHE A 53 -2.26 -2.49 23.76
CA PHE A 53 -1.59 -3.47 22.91
C PHE A 53 -0.11 -3.60 23.19
N VAL A 54 0.58 -2.49 23.45
CA VAL A 54 2.01 -2.51 23.81
C VAL A 54 2.23 -3.19 25.17
N ASP A 55 1.40 -2.91 26.17
CA ASP A 55 1.57 -3.43 27.52
C ASP A 55 1.20 -4.93 27.63
N TYR A 56 0.19 -5.39 26.89
CA TYR A 56 -0.38 -6.75 27.04
C TYR A 56 -0.20 -7.67 25.82
N HIS A 57 0.04 -7.13 24.63
CA HIS A 57 0.05 -7.86 23.36
C HIS A 57 1.26 -7.54 22.47
N TYR A 58 2.38 -7.10 23.06
CA TYR A 58 3.56 -6.69 22.30
C TYR A 58 4.06 -7.73 21.27
N PRO A 59 4.13 -9.04 21.57
CA PRO A 59 4.52 -10.02 20.55
C PRO A 59 3.62 -10.00 19.31
N ALA A 60 2.31 -9.82 19.49
CA ALA A 60 1.38 -9.69 18.37
C ALA A 60 1.62 -8.41 17.58
N MET A 61 1.94 -7.28 18.24
CA MET A 61 2.33 -6.04 17.56
C MET A 61 3.60 -6.22 16.74
N TYR A 62 4.63 -6.86 17.30
CA TYR A 62 5.89 -7.09 16.63
C TYR A 62 5.73 -7.97 15.38
N TYR A 63 5.08 -9.13 15.50
CA TYR A 63 4.81 -10.00 14.35
C TYR A 63 3.83 -9.37 13.35
N GLY A 64 2.84 -8.62 13.84
CA GLY A 64 1.89 -7.88 13.02
C GLY A 64 2.58 -6.83 12.14
N TRP A 65 3.65 -6.21 12.62
CA TRP A 65 4.42 -5.24 11.83
C TRP A 65 5.12 -5.90 10.64
N PHE A 66 5.77 -7.04 10.85
CA PHE A 66 6.34 -7.82 9.74
C PHE A 66 5.27 -8.31 8.78
N LEU A 67 4.14 -8.79 9.31
CA LEU A 67 3.02 -9.24 8.49
C LEU A 67 2.49 -8.13 7.59
N ALA A 68 2.37 -6.89 8.11
CA ALA A 68 1.94 -5.73 7.31
C ALA A 68 2.88 -5.49 6.11
N TRP A 69 4.20 -5.55 6.32
CA TRP A 69 5.17 -5.41 5.22
C TRP A 69 5.14 -6.59 4.23
N VAL A 70 4.92 -7.81 4.72
CA VAL A 70 4.73 -8.99 3.86
C VAL A 70 3.47 -8.83 2.99
N ILE A 71 2.37 -8.32 3.54
CA ILE A 71 1.15 -8.02 2.79
C ILE A 71 1.43 -6.97 1.72
N HIS A 72 2.03 -5.84 2.08
CA HIS A 72 2.37 -4.78 1.13
C HIS A 72 3.30 -5.26 0.00
N LEU A 73 4.30 -6.08 0.33
CA LEU A 73 5.17 -6.72 -0.67
C LEU A 73 4.38 -7.64 -1.60
N SER A 74 3.50 -8.48 -1.03
CA SER A 74 2.65 -9.39 -1.81
C SER A 74 1.72 -8.63 -2.76
N GLU A 75 1.11 -7.54 -2.29
CA GLU A 75 0.29 -6.66 -3.12
C GLU A 75 1.10 -5.99 -4.24
N ALA A 76 2.32 -5.54 -3.95
CA ALA A 76 3.19 -4.93 -4.94
C ALA A 76 3.62 -5.92 -6.04
N LEU A 77 3.98 -7.14 -5.67
CA LEU A 77 4.27 -8.22 -6.61
C LEU A 77 3.03 -8.60 -7.44
N PHE A 78 1.85 -8.66 -6.80
CA PHE A 78 0.60 -8.89 -7.51
C PHE A 78 0.27 -7.76 -8.49
N ALA A 79 0.56 -6.49 -8.15
CA ALA A 79 0.41 -5.36 -9.05
C ALA A 79 1.28 -5.52 -10.32
N LEU A 80 2.51 -6.02 -10.21
CA LEU A 80 3.36 -6.28 -11.38
C LEU A 80 2.77 -7.33 -12.33
N LYS A 81 2.16 -8.38 -11.76
CA LYS A 81 1.43 -9.40 -12.53
C LYS A 81 0.20 -8.78 -13.19
N LEU A 82 -0.60 -8.04 -12.43
CA LEU A 82 -1.83 -7.43 -12.91
C LEU A 82 -1.58 -6.38 -14.01
N CYS A 83 -0.47 -5.64 -13.94
CA CYS A 83 -0.01 -4.78 -15.03
C CYS A 83 0.23 -5.58 -16.32
N SER A 84 0.91 -6.72 -16.23
CA SER A 84 1.14 -7.61 -17.38
C SER A 84 -0.17 -8.13 -17.96
N ASP A 85 -1.09 -8.58 -17.10
CA ASP A 85 -2.41 -9.08 -17.51
C ASP A 85 -3.25 -8.00 -18.19
N LYS A 86 -3.06 -6.72 -17.80
CA LYS A 86 -3.75 -5.56 -18.37
C LYS A 86 -2.99 -4.88 -19.51
N ARG A 87 -1.92 -5.48 -20.04
CA ARG A 87 -1.10 -4.95 -21.15
C ARG A 87 -0.48 -3.57 -20.85
N ILE A 88 -0.10 -3.35 -19.59
CA ILE A 88 0.75 -2.22 -19.20
C ILE A 88 2.19 -2.67 -19.40
N ASP A 89 2.73 -2.42 -20.59
CA ASP A 89 4.02 -2.95 -21.03
C ASP A 89 5.20 -2.03 -20.69
N SER A 90 4.93 -0.75 -20.38
CA SER A 90 5.97 0.21 -19.99
C SER A 90 6.63 -0.19 -18.66
N THR A 91 7.93 -0.50 -18.68
CA THR A 91 8.73 -0.85 -17.49
C THR A 91 8.64 0.23 -16.41
N SER A 92 8.74 1.51 -16.79
CA SER A 92 8.63 2.64 -15.87
C SER A 92 7.25 2.69 -15.19
N THR A 93 6.18 2.47 -15.96
CA THR A 93 4.81 2.46 -15.43
C THR A 93 4.59 1.28 -14.48
N ARG A 94 5.12 0.09 -14.81
CA ARG A 94 5.06 -1.08 -13.93
C ARG A 94 5.81 -0.84 -12.62
N LEU A 95 6.98 -0.19 -12.68
CA LEU A 95 7.75 0.18 -11.50
C LEU A 95 6.98 1.20 -10.64
N LEU A 96 6.34 2.20 -11.25
CA LEU A 96 5.48 3.14 -10.52
C LEU A 96 4.33 2.44 -9.80
N TRP A 97 3.66 1.48 -10.46
CA TRP A 97 2.62 0.66 -9.83
C TRP A 97 3.16 -0.19 -8.68
N PHE A 98 4.34 -0.81 -8.85
CA PHE A 98 5.00 -1.58 -7.79
C PHE A 98 5.32 -0.69 -6.59
N THR A 99 6.04 0.42 -6.79
CA THR A 99 6.45 1.33 -5.72
C THR A 99 5.23 1.92 -5.01
N GLN A 100 4.23 2.40 -5.75
CA GLN A 100 3.03 2.96 -5.15
C GLN A 100 2.25 1.91 -4.34
N THR A 101 2.17 0.67 -4.84
CA THR A 101 1.45 -0.41 -4.15
C THR A 101 2.23 -0.93 -2.95
N PHE A 102 3.57 -0.98 -3.01
CA PHE A 102 4.38 -1.30 -1.85
C PHE A 102 4.19 -0.27 -0.72
N LEU A 103 4.08 1.01 -1.05
CA LEU A 103 3.91 2.07 -0.05
C LEU A 103 2.49 2.21 0.47
N PHE A 104 1.48 2.08 -0.40
CA PHE A 104 0.08 2.40 -0.06
C PHE A 104 -0.87 1.21 -0.12
N GLY A 105 -0.34 0.01 -0.38
CA GLY A 105 -1.04 -1.25 -0.36
C GLY A 105 -2.30 -1.27 -1.22
N PHE A 106 -3.37 -1.84 -0.64
CA PHE A 106 -4.69 -1.93 -1.23
C PHE A 106 -5.22 -0.63 -1.85
N ALA A 107 -4.92 0.55 -1.28
CA ALA A 107 -5.40 1.82 -1.83
C ALA A 107 -4.85 2.09 -3.24
N SER A 108 -3.62 1.66 -3.51
CA SER A 108 -3.02 1.67 -4.85
C SER A 108 -3.54 0.51 -5.69
N LEU A 109 -3.48 -0.71 -5.16
CA LEU A 109 -3.85 -1.92 -5.91
C LEU A 109 -5.31 -1.87 -6.41
N GLY A 110 -6.23 -1.34 -5.59
CA GLY A 110 -7.64 -1.18 -5.94
C GLY A 110 -7.86 -0.30 -7.16
N LEU A 111 -7.01 0.72 -7.39
CA LEU A 111 -7.06 1.55 -8.60
C LEU A 111 -6.66 0.74 -9.84
N LEU A 112 -5.63 -0.10 -9.72
CA LEU A 112 -5.17 -0.97 -10.81
C LEU A 112 -6.19 -2.06 -11.11
N ILE A 113 -6.82 -2.66 -10.10
CA ILE A 113 -7.89 -3.65 -10.28
C ILE A 113 -9.07 -3.05 -11.05
N LYS A 114 -9.52 -1.85 -10.66
CA LYS A 114 -10.65 -1.15 -11.30
C LYS A 114 -10.39 -0.74 -12.74
N TYR A 115 -9.12 -0.54 -13.12
CA TYR A 115 -8.77 -0.19 -14.49
C TYR A 115 -9.16 -1.33 -15.44
N LYS A 116 -9.96 -1.03 -16.47
CA LYS A 116 -10.30 -1.95 -17.55
C LYS A 116 -9.52 -1.50 -18.79
N PRO A 117 -8.56 -2.29 -19.30
CA PRO A 117 -7.86 -1.94 -20.53
C PRO A 117 -8.86 -1.94 -21.69
N ASP A 118 -8.69 -1.00 -22.63
CA ASP A 118 -9.48 -0.97 -23.86
C ASP A 118 -9.41 -2.34 -24.56
N GLY A 119 -10.56 -2.87 -24.99
CA GLY A 119 -10.78 -4.26 -25.41
C GLY A 119 -10.07 -4.71 -26.70
N ARG A 120 -8.81 -4.34 -26.90
CA ARG A 120 -8.02 -4.79 -28.05
C ARG A 120 -7.73 -6.30 -27.93
N PRO A 121 -8.10 -7.09 -28.95
CA PRO A 121 -7.90 -8.54 -28.93
C PRO A 121 -6.41 -8.90 -28.87
N LYS A 122 -6.10 -10.05 -28.26
CA LYS A 122 -4.76 -10.66 -28.27
C LYS A 122 -4.31 -10.79 -29.72
N ARG A 123 -3.27 -10.06 -30.13
CA ARG A 123 -2.56 -10.37 -31.38
C ARG A 123 -1.77 -11.65 -31.10
N GLN A 124 -2.18 -12.72 -31.79
CA GLN A 124 -1.53 -14.04 -31.79
C GLN A 124 -0.10 -13.95 -32.33
#